data_AF-A0A1E1WSD3-F1
#
_entry.id   AF-A0A1E1WSD3-F1
#
_cell.length_a   1.000
_cell.length_b   1.000
_cell.length_c   1.000
_cell.angle_alpha   90.00
_cell.angle_beta   90.00
_cell.angle_gamma   90.00
#
_symmetry.space_group_name_H-M   'P 1'
#
loop_
_entity.id
_entity.type
_entity.pdbx_description
1 polymer ?
#
loop_
_entity_poly.entity_id
_entity_poly.type
_entity_poly.pdbx_seq_one_letter_code
_entity_poly.pdbx_strand_id
1 'polypeptide(L)'
;SAVSAALSAETAPSRHRMDFYLPPFDPDQRSHDIRDWCAHIDDTIQKFKIPTHEARMKAILQLKGRAKTWADTWSLRSTTWEQVKLELIQTFGREFRYSDDVR
;
A
#
# COMPACT_ATOMS: atom_id res chain seq x y z
N SER A 1 33.09 19.03 43.00
CA SER A 1 31.89 19.89 42.89
C SER A 1 31.91 20.66 41.60
N ALA A 2 30.71 20.79 40.99
CA ALA A 2 30.32 21.67 39.87
C ALA A 2 30.89 21.30 38.49
N VAL A 3 30.18 21.31 37.35
CA VAL A 3 28.76 21.52 36.97
C VAL A 3 28.61 21.08 35.50
N SER A 4 27.36 20.80 35.12
CA SER A 4 26.76 20.48 33.81
C SER A 4 27.26 21.19 32.54
N ALA A 5 27.21 20.48 31.41
CA ALA A 5 26.76 20.93 30.07
C ALA A 5 26.69 19.68 29.15
N ALA A 6 25.55 19.04 28.91
CA ALA A 6 24.41 19.42 28.07
C ALA A 6 24.70 19.47 26.55
N LEU A 7 24.04 18.53 25.86
CA LEU A 7 23.47 18.62 24.51
C LEU A 7 24.39 18.95 23.33
N SER A 8 24.71 17.91 22.55
CA SER A 8 24.71 18.01 21.09
C SER A 8 23.76 16.96 20.53
N ALA A 9 22.74 17.47 19.86
CA ALA A 9 21.60 16.76 19.31
C ALA A 9 21.99 15.58 18.41
N GLU A 10 21.89 14.37 18.93
CA GLU A 10 21.65 13.22 18.08
C GLU A 10 20.14 13.16 17.84
N THR A 11 19.68 13.99 16.89
CA THR A 11 18.36 13.79 16.28
C THR A 11 18.47 12.52 15.45
N ALA A 12 18.42 11.37 16.10
CA ALA A 12 18.24 10.10 15.43
C ALA A 12 17.00 10.25 14.55
N PRO A 13 17.08 10.01 13.22
CA PRO A 13 15.88 9.99 12.42
C PRO A 13 14.97 8.95 13.06
N SER A 14 13.76 9.37 13.43
CA SER A 14 12.77 8.54 14.10
C SER A 14 12.39 7.35 13.21
N ARG A 15 13.24 6.31 13.19
CA ARG A 15 13.11 5.07 12.42
C ARG A 15 11.92 4.22 12.87
N HIS A 16 11.19 4.66 13.90
CA HIS A 16 9.98 4.03 14.42
C HIS A 16 8.66 4.60 13.88
N ARG A 17 8.68 5.54 12.94
CA ARG A 17 7.46 5.92 12.23
C ARG A 17 7.17 4.88 11.13
N MET A 18 6.37 3.88 11.51
CA MET A 18 5.45 3.14 10.62
C MET A 18 5.94 1.82 9.99
N ASP A 19 6.35 0.88 10.85
CA ASP A 19 6.33 -0.57 10.58
C ASP A 19 4.89 -1.13 10.62
N PHE A 20 3.97 -0.60 9.80
CA PHE A 20 2.69 -1.28 9.58
C PHE A 20 2.81 -2.23 8.39
N TYR A 21 2.25 -3.43 8.57
CA TYR A 21 2.19 -4.44 7.54
C TYR A 21 1.02 -4.13 6.59
N LEU A 22 1.29 -4.19 5.29
CA LEU A 22 0.25 -4.26 4.28
C LEU A 22 0.34 -5.65 3.62
N PRO A 23 -0.78 -6.37 3.47
CA PRO A 23 -0.76 -7.68 2.82
C PRO A 23 -0.34 -7.55 1.35
N PRO A 24 0.41 -8.52 0.80
CA PRO A 24 0.70 -8.57 -0.63
C PRO A 24 -0.58 -8.84 -1.43
N PHE A 25 -0.64 -8.34 -2.67
CA PHE A 25 -1.69 -8.68 -3.62
C PHE A 25 -1.10 -9.22 -4.91
N ASP A 26 -1.60 -10.38 -5.31
CA ASP A 26 -1.28 -11.02 -6.59
C ASP A 26 -2.61 -11.42 -7.26
N PRO A 27 -2.96 -10.85 -8.44
CA PRO A 27 -4.22 -11.15 -9.10
C PRO A 27 -4.30 -12.59 -9.60
N ASP A 28 -3.16 -13.29 -9.75
CA ASP A 28 -3.12 -14.68 -10.19
C ASP A 28 -3.25 -15.66 -9.00
N GLN A 29 -3.10 -15.16 -7.77
CA GLN A 29 -3.40 -15.91 -6.57
C GLN A 29 -4.85 -15.62 -6.13
N ARG A 30 -5.71 -16.63 -6.18
CA ARG A 30 -7.12 -16.54 -5.72
C ARG A 30 -7.30 -16.38 -4.21
N SER A 31 -6.28 -15.88 -3.51
CA SER A 31 -6.29 -15.73 -2.06
C SER A 31 -7.19 -14.57 -1.61
N HIS A 32 -7.31 -13.50 -2.40
CA HIS A 32 -8.10 -12.32 -2.03
C HIS A 32 -8.69 -11.60 -3.26
N ASP A 33 -9.92 -11.12 -3.16
CA ASP A 33 -10.49 -10.19 -4.14
C ASP A 33 -9.80 -8.82 -4.02
N ILE A 34 -9.58 -8.14 -5.15
CA ILE A 34 -8.92 -6.83 -5.16
C ILE A 34 -9.69 -5.78 -4.35
N ARG A 35 -11.03 -5.85 -4.28
CA ARG A 35 -11.85 -4.90 -3.53
C ARG A 35 -11.66 -5.10 -2.03
N ASP A 36 -11.65 -6.35 -1.58
CA ASP A 36 -11.37 -6.70 -0.18
C ASP A 36 -9.95 -6.28 0.22
N TRP A 37 -8.98 -6.52 -0.66
CA TRP A 37 -7.61 -6.08 -0.43
C TRP A 37 -7.50 -4.55 -0.33
N CYS A 38 -8.12 -3.81 -1.25
CA CYS A 38 -8.15 -2.34 -1.21
C CYS A 38 -8.85 -1.82 0.05
N ALA A 39 -9.95 -2.44 0.49
CA ALA A 39 -10.67 -2.06 1.70
C ALA A 39 -9.82 -2.27 2.97
N HIS A 40 -9.07 -3.37 3.04
CA HIS A 40 -8.11 -3.60 4.13
C HIS A 40 -7.04 -2.51 4.18
N ILE A 41 -6.51 -2.12 3.02
CA ILE A 41 -5.52 -1.04 2.95
C ILE A 41 -6.14 0.29 3.41
N ASP A 42 -7.36 0.63 2.99
CA ASP A 42 -8.06 1.83 3.46
C ASP A 42 -8.22 1.85 4.99
N ASP A 43 -8.65 0.73 5.60
CA ASP A 43 -8.76 0.61 7.06
C ASP A 43 -7.41 0.83 7.74
N THR A 44 -6.34 0.24 7.18
CA THR A 44 -4.98 0.38 7.73
C THR A 44 -4.51 1.83 7.63
N ILE A 45 -4.70 2.49 6.49
CA ILE A 45 -4.36 3.91 6.26
C ILE A 45 -5.07 4.79 7.29
N GLN A 46 -6.36 4.56 7.50
CA GLN A 46 -7.17 5.33 8.44
C GLN A 46 -6.73 5.07 9.89
N LYS A 47 -6.51 3.81 10.26
CA LYS A 47 -6.12 3.39 11.61
C LYS A 47 -4.78 3.95 12.04
N PHE A 48 -3.79 3.94 11.14
CA PHE A 48 -2.44 4.42 11.43
C PHE A 48 -2.19 5.86 10.99
N LYS A 49 -3.21 6.55 10.43
CA LYS A 49 -3.14 7.92 9.91
C LYS A 49 -1.96 8.11 8.95
N ILE A 50 -1.85 7.19 8.01
CA ILE A 50 -0.72 7.13 7.07
C ILE A 50 -0.88 8.26 6.04
N PRO A 51 0.18 9.04 5.76
CA PRO A 51 0.15 10.06 4.71
C PRO A 51 -0.16 9.45 3.34
N THR A 52 -1.00 10.13 2.54
CA THR A 52 -1.47 9.62 1.23
C THR A 52 -0.33 9.21 0.30
N HIS A 53 0.77 9.97 0.28
CA HIS A 53 1.95 9.66 -0.53
C HIS A 53 2.64 8.36 -0.09
N GLU A 54 2.76 8.16 1.23
CA GLU A 54 3.39 6.99 1.81
C GLU A 54 2.51 5.74 1.63
N ALA A 55 1.21 5.89 1.86
CA ALA A 55 0.20 4.86 1.61
C ALA A 55 0.27 4.35 0.17
N ARG A 56 0.28 5.27 -0.81
CA ARG A 56 0.44 4.94 -2.24
C ARG A 56 1.70 4.12 -2.48
N MET A 57 2.85 4.62 -2.01
CA MET A 57 4.14 3.97 -2.25
C MET A 57 4.18 2.56 -1.63
N LYS A 58 3.73 2.42 -0.38
CA LYS A 58 3.70 1.13 0.31
C LYS A 58 2.72 0.15 -0.33
N ALA A 59 1.54 0.59 -0.76
CA ALA A 59 0.57 -0.28 -1.42
C ALA A 59 1.11 -0.80 -2.77
N ILE A 60 1.77 0.07 -3.56
CA ILE A 60 2.40 -0.35 -4.82
C ILE A 60 3.51 -1.39 -4.58
N LEU A 61 4.31 -1.25 -3.53
CA LEU A 61 5.36 -2.22 -3.17
C LEU A 61 4.80 -3.61 -2.80
N GLN A 62 3.54 -3.68 -2.38
CA GLN A 62 2.86 -4.93 -2.05
C GLN A 62 2.26 -5.66 -3.25
N LEU A 63 2.21 -5.02 -4.42
CA LEU A 63 1.76 -5.68 -5.65
C LEU A 63 2.77 -6.74 -6.09
N LYS A 64 2.26 -7.88 -6.55
CA LYS A 64 2.99 -9.05 -7.07
C LYS A 64 2.40 -9.47 -8.43
N GLY A 65 3.08 -10.40 -9.09
CA GLY A 65 2.63 -10.96 -10.36
C GLY A 65 2.29 -9.91 -11.42
N ARG A 66 1.18 -10.10 -12.12
CA ARG A 66 0.69 -9.15 -13.13
C ARG A 66 0.36 -7.76 -12.57
N ALA A 67 -0.07 -7.65 -11.32
CA ALA A 67 -0.34 -6.34 -10.70
C ALA A 67 0.95 -5.54 -10.48
N LYS A 68 2.07 -6.22 -10.20
CA LYS A 68 3.38 -5.56 -10.17
C LYS A 68 3.80 -5.07 -11.55
N THR A 69 3.72 -5.91 -12.58
CA THR A 69 4.04 -5.51 -13.95
C THR A 69 3.18 -4.33 -14.41
N TRP A 70 1.90 -4.36 -14.09
CA TRP A 70 0.99 -3.24 -14.30
C TRP A 70 1.51 -1.96 -13.63
N ALA A 71 1.89 -2.01 -12.36
CA ALA A 71 2.41 -0.85 -11.64
C ALA A 71 3.74 -0.33 -12.22
N ASP A 72 4.63 -1.24 -12.65
CA ASP A 72 5.90 -0.89 -13.29
C ASP A 72 5.68 -0.23 -14.66
N THR A 73 4.66 -0.65 -15.41
CA THR A 73 4.28 -0.03 -16.70
C THR A 73 3.46 1.25 -16.53
N TRP A 74 2.77 1.40 -15.40
CA TRP A 74 1.95 2.55 -15.12
C TRP A 74 2.82 3.69 -14.58
N SER A 75 3.15 4.62 -15.47
CA SER A 75 3.74 5.90 -15.09
C SER A 75 2.83 6.63 -14.10
N LEU A 76 3.36 6.95 -12.91
CA LEU A 76 2.79 7.61 -11.71
C LEU A 76 1.87 8.86 -11.92
N ARG A 77 0.94 8.84 -12.89
CA ARG A 77 -0.05 9.89 -13.13
C ARG A 77 -0.97 10.05 -11.93
N SER A 78 -1.19 8.96 -11.21
CA SER A 78 -2.01 8.90 -10.01
C SER A 78 -1.23 9.49 -8.81
N THR A 79 -1.70 10.64 -8.33
CA THR A 79 -1.06 11.39 -7.23
C THR A 79 -1.42 10.83 -5.86
N THR A 80 -2.52 10.08 -5.77
CA THR A 80 -3.08 9.59 -4.50
C THR A 80 -3.35 8.08 -4.51
N TRP A 81 -3.38 7.47 -3.32
CA TRP A 81 -3.80 6.07 -3.15
C TRP A 81 -5.21 5.80 -3.69
N GLU A 82 -6.12 6.77 -3.55
CA GLU A 82 -7.51 6.62 -4.01
C GLU A 82 -7.60 6.40 -5.53
N GLN A 83 -6.80 7.13 -6.31
CA GLN A 83 -6.72 6.94 -7.77
C GLN A 83 -6.16 5.56 -8.11
N VAL A 84 -5.06 5.16 -7.45
CA VAL A 84 -4.45 3.82 -7.65
C VAL A 84 -5.45 2.71 -7.34
N LYS A 85 -6.22 2.85 -6.26
CA LYS A 85 -7.28 1.90 -5.90
C LYS A 85 -8.34 1.76 -6.99
N LEU A 86 -8.85 2.87 -7.51
CA LEU A 86 -9.87 2.85 -8.58
C LEU A 86 -9.33 2.15 -9.83
N GLU A 87 -8.10 2.45 -10.20
CA GLU A 87 -7.41 1.89 -11.36
C GLU A 87 -7.13 0.39 -11.21
N LEU A 88 -6.71 -0.05 -10.02
CA LEU A 88 -6.53 -1.47 -9.68
C LEU A 88 -7.85 -2.23 -9.76
N ILE A 89 -8.92 -1.70 -9.17
CA ILE A 89 -10.25 -2.33 -9.20
C ILE A 89 -10.79 -2.39 -10.63
N GLN A 90 -10.59 -1.34 -11.44
CA GLN A 90 -11.01 -1.34 -12.84
C GLN A 90 -10.25 -2.39 -13.67
N THR A 91 -8.95 -2.56 -13.41
CA THR A 91 -8.09 -3.49 -14.13
C THR A 91 -8.35 -4.94 -13.71
N PHE A 92 -8.31 -5.24 -12.41
CA PHE A 92 -8.30 -6.60 -11.88
C PHE A 92 -9.64 -7.04 -11.27
N GLY A 93 -10.55 -6.11 -10.97
CA GLY A 93 -11.82 -6.42 -10.26
C GLY A 93 -12.88 -7.12 -11.09
N ARG A 94 -12.65 -7.33 -12.39
CA ARG A 94 -13.51 -8.16 -13.25
C ARG A 94 -13.04 -9.61 -13.36
N GLU A 95 -11.77 -9.89 -13.06
CA GLU A 95 -11.20 -11.23 -13.24
C GLU A 95 -11.77 -12.24 -12.23
N PHE A 96 -12.18 -11.78 -11.04
CA PHE A 96 -12.79 -12.63 -10.03
C PHE A 96 -14.20 -13.11 -10.41
N ARG A 97 -14.93 -12.38 -11.28
CA ARG A 97 -16.30 -12.76 -11.70
C ARG A 97 -16.34 -13.81 -12.80
N TYR A 98 -15.31 -13.90 -13.64
CA TYR A 98 -15.34 -14.82 -14.79
C TYR A 98 -15.09 -16.29 -14.39
N SER A 99 -14.57 -16.54 -13.19
CA SER A 99 -14.31 -17.91 -12.71
C SER A 99 -15.53 -18.57 -12.03
N ASP A 100 -16.61 -17.83 -11.75
CA ASP A 100 -17.81 -18.34 -11.07
C ASP A 100 -18.95 -18.68 -12.05
N ASP A 101 -18.93 -18.10 -13.26
CA ASP A 101 -19.99 -18.24 -14.28
C ASP A 101 -19.78 -19.44 -15.25
N VAL A 102 -18.85 -20.35 -14.95
CA VAL A 102 -18.67 -21.60 -15.71
C VAL A 102 -19.13 -22.77 -14.84
N ARG A 103 -20.44 -22.98 -14.78
CA ARG A 103 -21.03 -24.23 -14.29
C ARG A 103 -22.30 -24.62 -15.05
#